data_AF-A0ABD4ZWN2-F1
#
_entry.id   AF-A0ABD4ZWN2-F1
#
_cell.length_a   1.000
_cell.length_b   1.000
_cell.length_c   1.000
_cell.angle_alpha   90.00
_cell.angle_beta   90.00
_cell.angle_gamma   90.00
#
_symmetry.space_group_name_H-M   'P 1'
#
loop_
_entity.id
_entity.type
_entity.pdbx_description
1 polymer ?
#
loop_
_entity_poly.entity_id
_entity_poly.type
_entity_poly.pdbx_seq_one_letter_code
_entity_poly.pdbx_strand_id
1 'polypeptide(L)'
;MVEIEEKLEVLIVKDGKISRELPVDFEWLFLSHYMKSNGWAVSGSAFSGDRDFIIWLKEEENKGVQELLPKSGLVSEMYSLVEKSEGWFSTEVSVVMKASFSENASMPR
;
A
#
# COMPACT_ATOMS: atom_id res chain seq x y z
N MET A 1 -4.82 -8.01 20.89
CA MET A 1 -3.79 -7.33 20.09
C MET A 1 -3.58 -8.21 18.88
N VAL A 2 -3.63 -7.62 17.69
CA VAL A 2 -3.45 -8.34 16.42
C VAL A 2 -2.16 -7.80 15.83
N GLU A 3 -1.23 -8.69 15.57
CA GLU A 3 0.02 -8.40 14.88
C GLU A 3 -0.14 -8.82 13.42
N ILE A 4 0.23 -7.94 12.51
CA ILE A 4 0.16 -8.16 11.07
C ILE A 4 1.58 -8.04 10.55
N GLU A 5 2.10 -9.13 10.03
CA GLU A 5 3.42 -9.20 9.41
C GLU A 5 3.25 -9.58 7.95
N GLU A 6 3.79 -8.78 7.03
CA GLU A 6 3.66 -9.02 5.60
C GLU A 6 4.99 -8.75 4.88
N LYS A 7 5.29 -9.62 3.91
CA LYS A 7 6.38 -9.44 2.95
C LYS A 7 5.83 -8.76 1.71
N LEU A 8 6.42 -7.62 1.36
CA LEU A 8 5.93 -6.77 0.29
C LEU A 8 7.05 -6.46 -0.71
N GLU A 9 6.69 -6.50 -1.99
CA GLU A 9 7.45 -5.83 -3.04
C GLU A 9 6.94 -4.40 -3.15
N VAL A 10 7.83 -3.42 -3.03
CA VAL A 10 7.48 -2.00 -3.00
C VAL A 10 8.21 -1.25 -4.11
N LEU A 11 7.48 -0.39 -4.79
CA LEU A 11 8.01 0.62 -5.71
C LEU A 11 7.67 2.00 -5.17
N ILE A 12 8.69 2.83 -5.03
CA ILE A 12 8.55 4.19 -4.52
C ILE A 12 9.12 5.14 -5.55
N VAL A 13 8.29 6.11 -5.94
CA VAL A 13 8.69 7.18 -6.85
C VAL A 13 8.51 8.50 -6.12
N LYS A 14 9.58 9.29 -6.07
CA LYS A 14 9.63 10.61 -5.45
C LYS A 14 10.29 11.59 -6.41
N ASP A 15 9.64 12.71 -6.68
CA ASP A 15 10.04 13.70 -7.69
C ASP A 15 10.34 13.04 -9.06
N GLY A 16 9.59 11.99 -9.40
CA GLY A 16 9.73 11.22 -10.64
C GLY A 16 10.93 10.27 -10.69
N LYS A 17 11.59 10.02 -9.56
CA LYS A 17 12.74 9.11 -9.44
C LYS A 17 12.45 7.96 -8.49
N ILE A 18 13.01 6.79 -8.79
CA ILE A 18 12.94 5.64 -7.89
C ILE A 18 13.66 5.97 -6.58
N SER A 19 12.98 5.74 -5.47
CA SER A 19 13.53 5.78 -4.13
C SER A 19 13.59 4.36 -3.56
N ARG A 20 14.64 4.06 -2.79
CA ARG A 20 14.76 2.84 -1.97
C ARG A 20 14.51 3.11 -0.49
N GLU A 21 14.16 4.35 -0.14
CA GLU A 21 13.84 4.76 1.21
C GLU A 21 12.31 4.72 1.40
N LEU A 22 11.86 3.93 2.37
CA LEU A 22 10.45 3.89 2.76
C LEU A 22 10.05 5.20 3.45
N PRO A 23 8.92 5.81 3.06
CA PRO A 23 8.34 6.92 3.78
C PRO A 23 8.09 6.57 5.25
N VAL A 24 8.32 7.54 6.13
CA VAL A 24 8.10 7.39 7.59
C VAL A 24 6.64 7.01 7.91
N ASP A 25 5.70 7.39 7.06
CA ASP A 25 4.26 7.11 7.19
C ASP A 25 3.80 5.85 6.46
N PHE A 26 4.71 5.05 5.89
CA PHE A 26 4.35 3.85 5.12
C PHE A 26 3.54 2.84 5.94
N GLU A 27 3.95 2.53 7.17
CA GLU A 27 3.23 1.61 8.06
C GLU A 27 1.78 2.06 8.30
N TRP A 28 1.57 3.38 8.40
CA TRP A 28 0.23 3.95 8.57
C TRP A 28 -0.60 3.84 7.30
N LEU A 29 -0.01 4.10 6.13
CA LEU A 29 -0.66 3.92 4.83
C LEU A 29 -1.08 2.46 4.63
N PHE A 30 -0.16 1.53 4.90
CA PHE A 30 -0.40 0.10 4.85
C PHE A 30 -1.55 -0.31 5.77
N LEU A 31 -1.50 0.06 7.05
CA LEU A 31 -2.53 -0.29 8.02
C LEU A 31 -3.89 0.30 7.63
N SER A 32 -3.93 1.55 7.18
CA SER A 32 -5.15 2.21 6.70
C SER A 32 -5.77 1.47 5.52
N HIS A 33 -4.95 1.01 4.57
CA HIS A 33 -5.40 0.21 3.44
C HIS A 33 -5.93 -1.16 3.89
N TYR A 34 -5.16 -1.87 4.71
CA TYR A 34 -5.52 -3.19 5.25
C TYR A 34 -6.84 -3.15 6.01
N MET A 35 -7.05 -2.11 6.84
CA MET A 35 -8.29 -1.93 7.58
C MET A 35 -9.48 -1.62 6.67
N LYS A 36 -9.29 -0.79 5.64
CA LYS A 36 -10.35 -0.49 4.66
C LYS A 36 -10.77 -1.73 3.87
N SER A 37 -9.87 -2.68 3.67
CA SER A 37 -10.16 -3.94 2.98
C SER A 37 -10.68 -5.04 3.91
N ASN A 38 -10.84 -4.78 5.21
CA ASN A 38 -11.10 -5.79 6.24
C ASN A 38 -10.08 -6.94 6.21
N GLY A 39 -8.83 -6.64 5.86
CA GLY A 39 -7.73 -7.60 5.72
C GLY A 39 -7.80 -8.50 4.49
N TRP A 40 -8.70 -8.24 3.54
CA TRP A 40 -8.83 -9.05 2.32
C TRP A 40 -7.93 -8.57 1.18
N ALA A 41 -7.49 -7.32 1.22
CA ALA A 41 -6.56 -6.75 0.26
C ALA A 41 -5.37 -6.14 1.00
N VAL A 42 -4.20 -6.69 0.73
CA VAL A 42 -2.90 -6.27 1.24
C VAL A 42 -2.19 -5.40 0.22
N SER A 43 -2.20 -5.78 -1.06
CA SER A 43 -1.58 -5.00 -2.14
C SER A 43 -2.34 -3.71 -2.40
N GLY A 44 -1.62 -2.60 -2.50
CA GLY A 44 -2.20 -1.28 -2.58
C GLY A 44 -1.26 -0.23 -3.16
N SER A 45 -1.75 1.00 -3.21
CA SER A 45 -1.01 2.15 -3.70
C SER A 45 -1.47 3.44 -3.02
N ALA A 46 -0.60 4.43 -2.99
CA ALA A 46 -0.88 5.77 -2.53
C ALA A 46 -0.18 6.80 -3.43
N PHE A 47 -0.91 7.86 -3.79
CA PHE A 47 -0.46 8.91 -4.71
C PHE A 47 -0.64 10.27 -4.04
N SER A 48 0.41 11.07 -4.02
CA SER A 48 0.34 12.50 -3.68
C SER A 48 0.47 13.39 -4.91
N GLY A 49 0.96 12.85 -6.02
CA GLY A 49 1.07 13.52 -7.31
C GLY A 49 1.27 12.56 -8.48
N ASP A 50 1.47 13.13 -9.67
CA ASP A 50 1.73 12.37 -10.90
C ASP A 50 3.15 11.78 -10.98
N ARG A 51 4.02 12.20 -10.06
CA ARG A 51 5.45 11.86 -9.94
C ARG A 51 5.85 11.46 -8.51
N ASP A 52 4.88 11.38 -7.61
CA ASP A 52 5.08 11.06 -6.20
C ASP A 52 4.06 10.01 -5.76
N PHE A 53 4.52 8.77 -5.66
CA PHE A 53 3.66 7.65 -5.34
C PHE A 53 4.43 6.46 -4.78
N ILE A 54 3.68 5.58 -4.12
CA ILE A 54 4.14 4.29 -3.63
C ILE A 54 3.14 3.22 -4.03
N ILE A 55 3.65 2.08 -4.46
CA ILE A 55 2.87 0.88 -4.79
C ILE A 55 3.51 -0.27 -4.03
N TRP A 56 2.68 -1.11 -3.41
CA TRP A 56 3.15 -2.31 -2.72
C TRP A 56 2.31 -3.52 -3.12
N LEU A 57 2.98 -4.65 -3.28
CA LEU A 57 2.40 -5.93 -3.68
C LEU A 57 2.72 -6.99 -2.65
N LYS A 58 1.70 -7.77 -2.28
CA LYS A 58 1.87 -9.04 -1.58
C LYS A 58 1.98 -10.14 -2.64
N GLU A 59 3.05 -10.93 -2.61
CA GLU A 59 3.37 -11.92 -3.65
C GLU A 59 2.23 -12.95 -3.87
N GLU A 60 1.50 -13.33 -2.80
CA GLU A 60 0.38 -14.28 -2.94
C GLU A 60 -0.89 -13.67 -3.53
N GLU A 61 -1.03 -12.34 -3.51
CA GLU A 61 -2.10 -11.66 -4.22
C GLU A 61 -1.71 -11.52 -5.68
N ASN A 62 -2.18 -12.45 -6.51
CA ASN A 62 -2.01 -12.41 -7.97
C ASN A 62 -2.77 -11.21 -8.60
N LYS A 63 -2.36 -9.99 -8.26
CA LYS A 63 -2.87 -8.70 -8.73
C LYS A 63 -1.87 -8.10 -9.68
N GLY A 64 -2.36 -7.64 -10.83
CA GLY A 64 -1.55 -6.86 -11.74
C GLY A 64 -1.30 -5.47 -11.17
N VAL A 65 -0.07 -4.95 -11.30
CA VAL A 65 0.26 -3.57 -10.90
C VAL A 65 -0.68 -2.53 -11.55
N GLN A 66 -1.14 -2.80 -12.77
CA GLN A 66 -2.08 -1.95 -13.51
C GLN A 66 -3.41 -1.74 -12.77
N GLU A 67 -3.83 -2.67 -11.90
CA GLU A 67 -5.03 -2.54 -11.08
C GLU A 67 -4.85 -1.55 -9.93
N LEU A 68 -3.61 -1.24 -9.56
CA LEU A 68 -3.23 -0.32 -8.49
C LEU A 68 -2.92 1.09 -9.02
N LEU A 69 -2.87 1.26 -10.35
CA LEU A 69 -2.60 2.55 -10.97
C LEU A 69 -3.89 3.36 -11.16
N PRO A 70 -3.83 4.69 -11.02
CA PRO A 70 -4.96 5.54 -11.35
C PRO A 70 -5.25 5.47 -12.85
N LYS A 71 -6.53 5.55 -13.22
CA LYS A 71 -6.97 5.58 -14.62
C LYS A 71 -6.52 6.83 -15.38
N SER A 72 -6.19 7.90 -14.65
CA SER A 72 -5.76 9.19 -15.20
C SER A 72 -4.93 9.93 -14.16
N GLY A 73 -4.05 10.83 -14.61
CA GLY A 73 -3.28 11.73 -13.75
C GLY A 73 -1.86 11.24 -13.44
N LEU A 74 -1.45 10.07 -13.94
CA LEU A 74 -0.04 9.72 -14.04
C LEU A 74 0.50 10.18 -15.40
N VAL A 75 1.74 10.69 -15.45
CA VAL A 75 2.40 10.99 -16.73
C VAL A 75 2.91 9.69 -17.38
N SER A 76 2.96 9.66 -18.72
CA SER A 76 3.30 8.46 -19.50
C SER A 76 4.62 7.80 -19.07
N GLU A 77 5.63 8.61 -18.76
CA GLU A 77 6.94 8.15 -18.29
C GLU A 77 6.86 7.31 -17.00
N MET A 78 5.90 7.62 -16.12
CA MET A 78 5.73 6.89 -14.86
C MET A 78 5.09 5.52 -15.08
N TYR A 79 4.17 5.37 -16.05
CA TYR A 79 3.64 4.05 -16.41
C TYR A 79 4.77 3.12 -16.88
N SER A 80 5.66 3.62 -17.74
CA SER A 80 6.82 2.86 -18.20
C SER A 80 7.84 2.56 -17.10
N LEU A 81 7.93 3.41 -16.07
CA LEU A 81 8.80 3.17 -14.92
C LEU A 81 8.25 2.06 -14.03
N VAL A 82 6.94 2.04 -13.81
CA VAL A 82 6.25 1.02 -13.02
C VAL A 82 6.36 -0.37 -13.64
N GLU A 83 6.31 -0.46 -14.97
CA GLU A 83 6.47 -1.72 -15.72
C GLU A 83 7.89 -2.29 -15.69
N LYS A 84 8.90 -1.49 -15.33
CA LYS A 84 10.30 -1.94 -15.21
C LYS A 84 10.53 -2.54 -13.83
N SER A 85 11.01 -3.79 -13.79
CA SER A 85 11.29 -4.51 -12.54
C SER A 85 12.42 -3.91 -11.70
N GLU A 86 13.33 -3.13 -12.31
CA GLU A 86 14.54 -2.61 -11.65
C GLU A 86 14.26 -1.63 -10.48
N GLY A 87 13.06 -1.05 -10.41
CA GLY A 87 12.69 -0.12 -9.35
C GLY A 87 12.17 -0.77 -8.06
N TRP A 88 11.74 -2.02 -8.15
CA TRP A 88 11.08 -2.72 -7.05
C TRP A 88 12.08 -3.25 -6.02
N PHE A 89 11.62 -3.32 -4.77
CA PHE A 89 12.41 -3.87 -3.68
C PHE A 89 11.56 -4.53 -2.60
N SER A 90 12.09 -5.61 -2.03
CA SER A 90 11.45 -6.34 -0.95
C SER A 90 11.59 -5.59 0.38
N THR A 91 10.53 -5.59 1.17
CA THR A 91 10.53 -5.13 2.55
C THR A 91 9.55 -5.96 3.39
N GLU A 92 9.79 -5.97 4.70
CA GLU A 92 8.91 -6.57 5.69
C GLU A 92 8.23 -5.44 6.45
N VAL A 93 6.89 -5.47 6.51
CA VAL A 93 6.10 -4.54 7.31
C VAL A 93 5.51 -5.30 8.49
N SER A 94 5.66 -4.75 9.71
CA SER A 94 5.03 -5.27 10.92
C SER A 94 4.24 -4.15 11.59
N VAL A 95 2.93 -4.35 11.76
CA VAL A 95 2.06 -3.39 12.43
C VAL A 95 1.24 -4.06 13.53
N VAL A 96 1.14 -3.38 14.67
CA VAL A 96 0.42 -3.88 15.85
C VAL A 96 -0.87 -3.10 16.05
N MET A 97 -2.00 -3.79 15.95
CA MET A 97 -3.32 -3.22 16.19
C MET A 97 -3.89 -3.65 17.55
N LYS A 98 -4.35 -2.68 18.33
CA LYS A 98 -5.14 -2.92 19.55
C LYS A 98 -6.61 -2.59 19.30
N ALA A 99 -7.41 -3.61 19.02
CA ALA A 99 -8.86 -3.47 19.03
C ALA A 99 -9.35 -3.25 20.47
N SER A 100 -10.21 -2.24 20.66
CA SER A 100 -10.99 -2.06 21.88
C SER A 100 -12.46 -2.10 21.49
N PHE A 101 -13.20 -3.02 22.11
CA PHE A 101 -14.64 -3.14 21.89
C PHE A 101 -15.35 -2.26 22.91
N SER A 102 -16.15 -1.28 22.47
CA SER A 102 -17.10 -0.61 23.34
C SER A 102 -18.39 -1.43 23.39
N GLU A 103 -18.75 -1.94 24.56
CA GLU A 103 -20.09 -2.48 24.84
C GLU A 103 -21.10 -1.32 24.80
N ASN A 104 -21.60 -0.95 23.61
CA ASN A 104 -22.78 -0.10 23.48
C ASN A 104 -23.39 -0.28 22.08
N ALA A 105 -23.93 -1.47 21.84
CA ALA A 105 -24.94 -1.69 20.81
C ALA A 105 -26.26 -1.99 21.51
N SER A 106 -26.90 -0.95 22.05
CA SER A 106 -28.30 -1.03 22.47
C SER A 106 -29.14 -1.24 21.21
N MET A 107 -29.60 -2.47 20.97
CA MET A 107 -30.59 -2.73 19.92
C MET A 107 -31.90 -2.01 20.27
N PRO A 108 -32.49 -1.19 19.39
CA PRO A 108 -33.88 -0.79 19.55
C PRO A 108 -34.78 -2.02 19.35
N ARG A 109 -35.71 -2.20 20.27
CA ARG A 109 -36.75 -3.25 20.23
C ARG A 109 -37.74 -3.01 19.09
#